data_AF-A0A7Y7YI24-F1
#
_entry.id   AF-A0A7Y7YI24-F1
#
_cell.length_a   1.000
_cell.length_b   1.000
_cell.length_c   1.000
_cell.angle_alpha   90.00
_cell.angle_beta   90.00
_cell.angle_gamma   90.00
#
_symmetry.space_group_name_H-M   'P 1'
#
loop_
_entity.id
_entity.type
_entity.pdbx_description
1 polymer ?
#
loop_
_entity_poly.entity_id
_entity_poly.type
_entity_poly.pdbx_seq_one_letter_code
_entity_poly.pdbx_strand_id
1 'polypeptide(L)'
;MSTAFDMDLFLAGVLTGSHTTRQRHLRQAKAIQTAIAERWQRDNPWTWQRKHLAWFLNHHLNQHTQSTRYYYLLTMQLLTHRLGKSWQFNL
;
A
#
# COMPACT_ATOMS: atom_id res chain seq x y z
N MET A 1 -8.88 11.76 19.99
CA MET A 1 -8.83 11.32 18.58
C MET A 1 -7.38 11.36 18.13
N SER A 2 -6.81 10.23 17.69
CA SER A 2 -5.48 10.24 17.08
C SER A 2 -5.56 10.77 15.66
N THR A 3 -4.63 11.64 15.27
CA THR A 3 -4.44 12.02 13.87
C THR A 3 -4.14 10.77 13.05
N ALA A 4 -4.87 10.56 11.95
CA ALA A 4 -4.59 9.47 11.03
C ALA A 4 -3.16 9.59 10.47
N PHE A 5 -2.49 8.47 10.23
CA PHE A 5 -1.14 8.48 9.68
C PHE A 5 -1.12 9.11 8.28
N ASP A 6 -0.21 10.07 8.07
CA ASP A 6 -0.07 10.80 6.81
C ASP A 6 0.69 9.97 5.77
N MET A 7 -0.07 9.27 4.93
CA MET A 7 0.46 8.46 3.83
C MET A 7 1.13 9.30 2.73
N ASP A 8 0.70 10.55 2.54
CA ASP A 8 1.24 11.42 1.50
C ASP A 8 2.67 11.82 1.86
N LEU A 9 2.87 12.27 3.10
CA LEU A 9 4.20 12.55 3.65
C LEU A 9 5.09 11.31 3.68
N PHE A 10 4.52 10.16 4.04
CA PHE A 10 5.26 8.90 4.09
C PHE A 10 5.84 8.49 2.72
N LEU A 11 5.07 8.66 1.64
CA LEU A 11 5.48 8.26 0.29
C LEU A 11 6.20 9.36 -0.51
N ALA A 12 6.21 10.61 -0.04
CA ALA A 12 6.79 11.74 -0.76
C ALA A 12 8.23 11.50 -1.27
N GLY A 13 9.05 10.79 -0.51
CA GLY A 13 10.46 10.50 -0.87
C GLY A 13 10.68 9.39 -1.89
N VAL A 14 9.65 8.58 -2.21
CA VAL A 14 9.77 7.44 -3.16
C VAL A 14 8.88 7.57 -4.38
N LEU A 15 7.96 8.55 -4.38
CA LEU A 15 7.05 8.79 -5.49
C LEU A 15 7.75 9.53 -6.63
N THR A 16 7.95 8.84 -7.75
CA THR A 16 8.53 9.40 -8.97
C THR A 16 7.50 9.44 -10.11
N GLY A 17 7.84 10.13 -11.20
CA GLY A 17 7.00 10.22 -12.40
C GLY A 17 5.94 11.32 -12.37
N SER A 18 4.96 11.20 -13.25
CA SER A 18 3.95 12.23 -13.49
C SER A 18 3.05 12.46 -12.26
N HIS A 19 2.42 13.64 -12.19
CA HIS A 19 1.47 13.95 -11.13
C HIS A 19 0.32 12.92 -11.06
N THR A 20 -0.21 12.50 -12.21
CA THR A 20 -1.32 11.53 -12.28
C THR A 20 -0.93 10.15 -11.75
N THR A 21 0.28 9.67 -12.06
CA THR A 21 0.80 8.40 -11.54
C THR A 21 1.04 8.47 -10.04
N ARG A 22 1.63 9.56 -9.53
CA ARG A 22 1.84 9.76 -8.10
C ARG A 22 0.51 9.75 -7.32
N GLN A 23 -0.50 10.46 -7.83
CA GLN A 23 -1.84 10.48 -7.21
C GLN A 23 -2.51 9.10 -7.18
N ARG A 24 -2.31 8.27 -8.21
CA ARG A 24 -2.79 6.88 -8.21
C ARG A 24 -2.18 6.08 -7.07
N HIS A 25 -0.85 6.13 -6.92
CA HIS A 25 -0.16 5.42 -5.86
C HIS A 25 -0.61 5.88 -4.47
N LEU A 26 -0.80 7.19 -4.27
CA LEU A 26 -1.32 7.72 -3.00
C LEU A 26 -2.71 7.19 -2.67
N ARG A 27 -3.64 7.21 -3.64
CA ARG A 27 -4.99 6.68 -3.44
C ARG A 27 -4.96 5.18 -3.10
N GLN A 28 -4.15 4.40 -3.81
CA GLN A 28 -4.01 2.97 -3.56
C GLN A 28 -3.35 2.68 -2.21
N ALA A 29 -2.33 3.45 -1.82
CA ALA A 29 -1.66 3.31 -0.53
C ALA A 29 -2.60 3.62 0.64
N LYS A 30 -3.44 4.66 0.51
CA LYS A 30 -4.51 4.97 1.48
C LYS A 30 -5.54 3.84 1.57
N ALA A 31 -5.95 3.26 0.45
CA ALA A 31 -6.85 2.10 0.45
C ALA A 31 -6.24 0.88 1.16
N ILE A 32 -4.95 0.60 0.91
CA ILE A 32 -4.20 -0.46 1.62
C ILE A 32 -4.17 -0.18 3.13
N GLN A 33 -3.87 1.06 3.52
CA GLN A 33 -3.83 1.47 4.93
C GLN A 33 -5.18 1.27 5.61
N THR A 34 -6.27 1.76 5.03
CA THR A 34 -7.61 1.58 5.57
C THR A 34 -7.94 0.11 5.75
N ALA A 35 -7.73 -0.72 4.73
CA ALA A 35 -8.04 -2.16 4.80
C ALA A 35 -7.20 -2.89 5.87
N ILE A 36 -5.93 -2.53 6.05
CA ILE A 36 -5.07 -3.09 7.10
C ILE A 36 -5.47 -2.59 8.49
N ALA A 37 -5.81 -1.31 8.60
CA ALA A 37 -6.26 -0.70 9.86
C ALA A 37 -7.58 -1.31 10.32
N GLU A 38 -8.56 -1.49 9.42
CA GLU A 38 -9.84 -2.13 9.72
C GLU A 38 -9.66 -3.57 10.23
N ARG A 39 -8.74 -4.33 9.62
CA ARG A 39 -8.55 -5.75 9.96
C ARG A 39 -7.66 -5.99 11.18
N TRP A 40 -6.60 -5.21 11.37
CA TRP A 40 -5.59 -5.45 12.41
C TRP A 40 -5.37 -4.30 13.39
N GLN A 41 -6.09 -3.18 13.23
CA GLN A 41 -5.87 -1.94 13.99
C GLN A 41 -4.43 -1.42 13.86
N ARG A 42 -3.85 -1.56 12.66
CA ARG A 42 -2.48 -1.12 12.32
C ARG A 42 -2.50 0.00 11.28
N ASP A 43 -2.81 1.21 11.74
CA ASP A 43 -2.84 2.40 10.88
C ASP A 43 -1.44 2.82 10.40
N ASN A 44 -0.42 2.71 11.26
CA ASN A 44 0.94 3.12 10.94
C ASN A 44 1.68 2.07 10.06
N PRO A 45 2.06 2.40 8.81
CA PRO A 45 2.77 1.51 7.89
C PRO A 45 4.11 0.97 8.41
N TRP A 46 4.80 1.71 9.28
CA TRP A 46 6.05 1.24 9.90
C TRP A 46 5.86 -0.02 10.75
N THR A 47 4.64 -0.29 11.21
CA THR A 47 4.30 -1.48 12.01
C THR A 47 3.89 -2.67 11.15
N TRP A 48 3.79 -2.50 9.82
CA TRP A 48 3.32 -3.56 8.96
C TRP A 48 4.33 -4.71 8.86
N GLN A 49 3.77 -5.88 8.56
CA GLN A 49 4.51 -7.11 8.28
C GLN A 49 4.13 -7.59 6.88
N ARG A 50 4.97 -8.43 6.27
CA ARG A 50 4.73 -9.01 4.95
C ARG A 50 3.32 -9.60 4.80
N LYS A 51 2.80 -10.24 5.86
CA LYS A 51 1.47 -10.86 5.88
C LYS A 51 0.33 -9.87 5.64
N HIS A 52 0.44 -8.61 6.07
CA HIS A 52 -0.63 -7.63 5.90
C HIS A 52 -0.80 -7.26 4.42
N LEU A 53 0.34 -7.01 3.75
CA LEU A 53 0.39 -6.73 2.32
C LEU A 53 0.02 -7.96 1.48
N ALA A 54 0.53 -9.15 1.85
CA ALA A 54 0.16 -10.40 1.18
C ALA A 54 -1.35 -10.67 1.27
N TRP A 55 -1.94 -10.43 2.45
CA TRP A 55 -3.37 -10.61 2.63
C TRP A 55 -4.19 -9.63 1.79
N PHE A 56 -3.78 -8.35 1.74
CA PHE A 56 -4.46 -7.36 0.93
C PHE A 56 -4.50 -7.81 -0.54
N LEU A 57 -3.37 -8.26 -1.09
CA LEU A 57 -3.28 -8.70 -2.47
C LEU A 57 -4.08 -9.98 -2.76
N ASN A 58 -3.97 -10.98 -1.89
CA ASN A 58 -4.49 -12.33 -2.15
C ASN A 58 -5.93 -12.53 -1.68
N HIS A 59 -6.40 -11.75 -0.72
CA HIS A 59 -7.75 -11.87 -0.16
C HIS A 59 -8.61 -10.64 -0.41
N HIS A 60 -8.11 -9.44 -0.12
CA HIS A 60 -8.93 -8.23 -0.30
C HIS A 60 -9.17 -7.91 -1.78
N LEU A 61 -8.16 -8.13 -2.63
CA LEU A 61 -8.26 -7.87 -4.07
C LEU A 61 -8.67 -9.10 -4.92
N ASN A 62 -9.11 -10.20 -4.32
CA ASN A 62 -9.28 -11.47 -5.06
C ASN A 62 -10.37 -11.43 -6.15
N GLN A 63 -11.42 -10.61 -5.97
CA GLN A 63 -12.50 -10.43 -6.96
C GLN A 63 -12.20 -9.34 -7.99
N HIS A 64 -11.07 -8.63 -7.86
CA HIS A 64 -10.71 -7.58 -8.79
C HIS A 64 -10.00 -8.13 -10.03
N THR A 65 -10.12 -7.40 -11.14
CA THR A 65 -9.44 -7.74 -12.38
C THR A 65 -7.92 -7.81 -12.21
N GLN A 66 -7.26 -8.61 -13.04
CA GLN A 66 -5.80 -8.72 -13.04
C GLN A 66 -5.12 -7.36 -13.23
N SER A 67 -5.68 -6.48 -14.07
CA SER A 67 -5.17 -5.12 -14.27
C SER A 67 -5.25 -4.27 -13.01
N THR A 68 -6.34 -4.36 -12.25
CA THR A 68 -6.48 -3.67 -10.96
C THR A 68 -5.47 -4.18 -9.95
N ARG A 69 -5.37 -5.50 -9.82
CA ARG A 69 -4.41 -6.16 -8.92
C ARG A 69 -2.97 -5.77 -9.27
N TYR A 70 -2.64 -5.68 -10.56
CA TYR A 70 -1.34 -5.24 -11.05
C TYR A 70 -0.96 -3.83 -10.60
N TYR A 71 -1.86 -2.85 -10.72
CA TYR A 71 -1.56 -1.49 -10.26
C TYR A 71 -1.37 -1.43 -8.73
N TYR A 72 -2.15 -2.20 -7.97
CA TYR A 72 -1.93 -2.31 -6.52
C TYR A 72 -0.59 -2.95 -6.19
N LEU A 73 -0.16 -3.96 -6.94
CA LEU A 73 1.16 -4.57 -6.77
C LEU A 73 2.28 -3.53 -6.96
N LEU A 74 2.18 -2.66 -7.97
CA LEU A 74 3.16 -1.57 -8.16
C LEU A 74 3.21 -0.63 -6.95
N THR A 75 2.05 -0.29 -6.37
CA THR A 75 1.99 0.51 -5.14
C THR A 75 2.61 -0.23 -3.94
N MET A 76 2.38 -1.55 -3.81
CA MET A 76 2.99 -2.36 -2.75
C MET A 76 4.52 -2.43 -2.87
N GLN A 77 5.06 -2.40 -4.10
CA GLN A 77 6.52 -2.32 -4.31
C GLN A 77 7.09 -1.00 -3.79
N LEU A 78 6.41 0.13 -4.05
CA LEU A 78 6.82 1.44 -3.50
C LEU A 78 6.76 1.47 -1.97
N LEU A 79 5.69 0.93 -1.38
CA LEU A 79 5.55 0.80 0.07
C LEU A 79 6.69 -0.04 0.66
N THR A 80 6.97 -1.18 0.04
CA THR A 80 8.02 -2.11 0.47
C THR A 80 9.41 -1.47 0.38
N HIS A 81 9.67 -0.74 -0.71
CA HIS A 81 10.88 0.05 -0.90
C HIS A 81 11.01 1.13 0.19
N ARG A 82 9.95 1.89 0.46
CA ARG A 82 9.93 2.92 1.51
C ARG A 82 10.17 2.34 2.91
N LEU A 83 9.63 1.16 3.18
CA LEU A 83 9.82 0.44 4.45
C LEU A 83 11.21 -0.20 4.59
N GLY A 84 12.04 -0.17 3.54
CA GLY A 84 13.35 -0.83 3.53
C GLY A 84 13.25 -2.35 3.69
N LYS A 85 12.18 -2.97 3.22
CA LYS A 85 11.94 -4.42 3.34
C LYS A 85 12.23 -5.12 2.02
N SER A 86 12.74 -6.35 2.07
CA SER A 86 13.01 -7.19 0.89
C SER A 86 11.79 -8.02 0.47
N TRP A 87 10.58 -7.58 0.77
CA TRP A 87 9.37 -8.35 0.47
C TRP A 87 9.07 -8.36 -1.03
N GLN A 88 8.81 -9.55 -1.56
CA GLN A 88 8.40 -9.72 -2.94
C GLN A 88 6.99 -10.30 -2.98
N PHE A 89 6.18 -9.77 -3.88
CA PHE A 89 4.79 -10.14 -4.12
C PHE A 89 4.60 -10.39 -5.61
N ASN A 90 3.82 -11.43 -5.93
CA ASN A 90 3.45 -11.82 -7.28
C ASN A 90 1.92 -11.96 -7.35
N LEU A 91 1.33 -11.87 -8.54
CA LEU A 91 -0.12 -11.99 -8.76
C LEU A 91 -0.60 -13.42 -8.94
#